data_AF-A0A6B3GMW8-F1
#
_entry.id   AF-A0A6B3GMW8-F1
#
_cell.length_a   1.000
_cell.length_b   1.000
_cell.length_c   1.000
_cell.angle_alpha   90.00
_cell.angle_beta   90.00
_cell.angle_gamma   90.00
#
_symmetry.space_group_name_H-M   'P 1'
#
loop_
_entity.id
_entity.type
_entity.pdbx_description
1 polymer ?
#
loop_
_entity_poly.entity_id
_entity_poly.type
_entity_poly.pdbx_seq_one_letter_code
_entity_poly.pdbx_strand_id
1 'polypeptide(L)'
;MVPLFVPEPEWSPRAWGVTHQRYVRGQIDHGLREAQYGYWGFSPANVPEDGYQEYGVDALGMQVDGYASNTDRTHTTDGEPLPPPSAFTNGVVTPHASFLALPYARREAVANLRSLERDFGAYEEGLGFRDSVNVSTGRVSDFMLALDQGMIVAALAQELRPGLLQRPFRTG
;
A
#
# COMPACT_ATOMS: atom_id res chain seq x y z
N MET A 1 4.71 0.35 -8.84
CA MET A 1 4.83 -1.11 -8.95
C MET A 1 5.08 -1.50 -10.41
N VAL A 2 6.27 -2.01 -10.75
CA VAL A 2 6.67 -2.39 -12.13
C VAL A 2 5.76 -3.44 -12.80
N PRO A 3 5.16 -4.41 -12.08
CA PRO A 3 4.25 -5.41 -12.64
C PRO A 3 3.04 -4.88 -13.41
N LEU A 4 2.67 -3.61 -13.23
CA LEU A 4 1.59 -2.98 -13.99
C LEU A 4 1.90 -2.89 -15.50
N PHE A 5 3.18 -2.70 -15.85
CA PHE A 5 3.62 -2.42 -17.22
C PHE A 5 4.46 -3.55 -17.79
N VAL A 6 5.07 -4.38 -16.95
CA VAL A 6 5.91 -5.50 -17.39
C VAL A 6 5.54 -6.75 -16.60
N PRO A 7 5.37 -7.94 -17.22
CA PRO A 7 4.98 -9.15 -16.51
C PRO A 7 6.18 -9.80 -15.79
N GLU A 8 6.77 -9.10 -14.82
CA GLU A 8 7.91 -9.61 -14.04
C GLU A 8 7.66 -10.98 -13.39
N PRO A 9 6.46 -11.30 -12.87
CA PRO A 9 6.18 -12.63 -12.35
C PRO A 9 6.25 -13.74 -13.42
N GLU A 10 5.94 -13.44 -14.68
CA GLU A 10 6.06 -14.42 -15.78
C GLU A 10 7.51 -14.57 -16.22
N TRP A 11 8.26 -13.47 -16.26
CA TRP A 11 9.66 -13.46 -16.73
C TRP A 11 10.63 -14.02 -15.69
N SER A 12 10.33 -13.86 -14.40
CA SER A 12 11.18 -14.33 -13.31
C SER A 12 10.33 -14.93 -12.17
N PRO A 13 9.71 -16.10 -12.40
CA PRO A 13 8.74 -16.67 -11.46
C PRO A 13 9.37 -17.08 -10.13
N ARG A 14 10.69 -17.34 -10.08
CA ARG A 14 11.41 -17.75 -8.86
C ARG A 14 12.15 -16.61 -8.15
N ALA A 15 12.18 -15.40 -8.72
CA ALA A 15 12.74 -14.21 -8.06
C ALA A 15 11.66 -13.15 -7.92
N TRP A 16 11.51 -12.24 -8.89
CA TRP A 16 10.53 -11.13 -8.82
C TRP A 16 9.11 -11.61 -8.55
N GLY A 17 8.67 -12.71 -9.16
CA GLY A 17 7.35 -13.29 -8.89
C GLY A 17 7.14 -13.65 -7.42
N VAL A 18 8.16 -14.24 -6.78
CA VAL A 18 8.13 -14.56 -5.34
C VAL A 18 8.27 -13.29 -4.49
N THR A 19 9.12 -12.34 -4.90
CA THR A 19 9.33 -11.08 -4.18
C THR A 19 8.06 -10.26 -4.08
N HIS A 20 7.30 -10.09 -5.17
CA HIS A 20 6.06 -9.31 -5.15
C HIS A 20 5.02 -9.90 -4.19
N GLN A 21 4.86 -11.22 -4.20
CA GLN A 21 3.96 -11.91 -3.27
C GLN A 21 4.39 -11.73 -1.81
N ARG A 22 5.70 -11.89 -1.52
CA ARG A 22 6.24 -11.72 -0.17
C ARG A 22 6.17 -10.28 0.32
N TYR A 23 6.40 -9.33 -0.57
CA TYR A 23 6.32 -7.90 -0.27
C TYR A 23 4.90 -7.50 0.13
N VAL A 24 3.89 -7.89 -0.65
CA VAL A 24 2.47 -7.66 -0.32
C VAL A 24 2.10 -8.34 1.00
N ARG A 25 2.55 -9.59 1.20
CA ARG A 25 2.28 -10.29 2.45
C ARG A 25 2.93 -9.61 3.66
N GLY A 26 4.16 -9.11 3.54
CA GLY A 26 4.82 -8.38 4.61
C GLY A 26 4.07 -7.10 5.00
N GLN A 27 3.55 -6.36 4.02
CA GLN A 27 2.68 -5.20 4.25
C GLN A 27 1.39 -5.56 5.02
N ILE A 28 0.73 -6.65 4.62
CA ILE A 28 -0.47 -7.16 5.31
C ILE A 28 -0.14 -7.59 6.74
N ASP A 29 0.92 -8.40 6.91
CA ASP A 29 1.31 -8.97 8.18
C ASP A 29 1.72 -7.85 9.17
N HIS A 30 2.46 -6.84 8.69
CA HIS A 30 2.82 -5.66 9.48
C HIS A 30 1.58 -4.92 9.98
N GLY A 31 0.68 -4.51 9.08
CA GLY A 31 -0.49 -3.70 9.46
C GLY A 31 -1.49 -4.45 10.36
N LEU A 32 -1.68 -5.75 10.12
CA LEU A 32 -2.69 -6.54 10.84
C LEU A 32 -2.17 -7.23 12.11
N ARG A 33 -0.88 -7.58 12.19
CA ARG A 33 -0.34 -8.36 13.32
C ARG A 33 0.71 -7.62 14.14
N GLU A 34 1.66 -6.95 13.49
CA GLU A 34 2.79 -6.32 14.19
C GLU A 34 2.37 -4.95 14.76
N ALA A 35 1.90 -4.04 13.91
CA ALA A 35 1.43 -2.72 14.32
C ALA A 35 -0.02 -2.75 14.85
N GLN A 36 -0.78 -3.79 14.52
CA GLN A 36 -2.18 -3.98 14.93
C GLN A 36 -3.11 -2.80 14.59
N TYR A 37 -2.85 -2.10 13.49
CA TYR A 37 -3.71 -1.02 13.01
C TYR A 37 -5.12 -1.51 12.62
N GLY A 38 -5.26 -2.79 12.27
CA GLY A 38 -6.48 -3.35 11.68
C GLY A 38 -6.62 -3.09 10.17
N TYR A 39 -5.70 -2.32 9.59
CA TYR A 39 -5.62 -1.97 8.18
C TYR A 39 -4.17 -2.05 7.70
N TRP A 40 -3.97 -2.02 6.38
CA TRP A 40 -2.65 -2.04 5.76
C TRP A 40 -2.64 -1.26 4.43
N GLY A 41 -1.44 -1.06 3.88
CA GLY A 41 -1.22 -0.34 2.62
C GLY A 41 -0.36 0.89 2.85
N PHE A 42 0.95 0.68 3.06
CA PHE A 42 1.91 1.73 3.38
C PHE A 42 2.70 2.08 2.12
N SER A 43 2.52 3.30 1.63
CA SER A 43 3.18 3.85 0.45
C SER A 43 3.20 5.38 0.59
N PRO A 44 4.12 6.10 -0.08
CA PRO A 44 4.14 7.55 -0.04
C PRO A 44 2.78 8.15 -0.40
N ALA A 45 2.33 9.10 0.42
CA ALA A 45 1.02 9.73 0.32
C ALA A 45 1.00 11.05 1.11
N ASN A 46 -0.06 11.83 0.94
CA ASN A 46 -0.38 12.93 1.83
C ASN A 46 -0.51 12.42 3.28
N VAL A 47 -0.01 13.20 4.25
CA VAL A 47 -0.33 13.01 5.66
C VAL A 47 -1.69 13.67 5.91
N PRO A 48 -2.72 12.92 6.39
CA PRO A 48 -4.08 13.47 6.55
C PRO A 48 -4.16 14.69 7.46
N GLU A 49 -3.26 14.80 8.44
CA GLU A 49 -3.15 15.96 9.32
C GLU A 49 -2.57 17.19 8.62
N ASP A 50 -1.43 17.07 7.93
CA ASP A 50 -0.87 18.06 7.00
C ASP A 50 0.47 17.56 6.41
N GLY A 51 0.75 17.90 5.15
CA GLY A 51 2.03 17.60 4.49
C GLY A 51 2.07 16.30 3.69
N TYR A 52 3.27 15.72 3.55
CA TYR A 52 3.53 14.52 2.75
C TYR A 52 4.64 13.69 3.39
N GLN A 53 4.52 12.36 3.35
CA GLN A 53 5.53 11.46 3.87
C GLN A 53 5.61 10.17 3.05
N GLU A 54 6.83 9.63 2.92
CA GLU A 54 7.06 8.29 2.40
C GLU A 54 6.74 7.23 3.45
N TYR A 55 5.52 6.69 3.44
CA TYR A 55 5.15 5.56 4.28
C TYR A 55 5.60 4.22 3.67
N GLY A 56 5.91 3.26 4.52
CA GLY A 56 6.30 1.91 4.12
C GLY A 56 6.30 0.91 5.28
N VAL A 57 6.89 -0.25 5.03
CA VAL A 57 7.36 -1.15 6.10
C VAL A 57 8.87 -1.08 6.04
N ASP A 58 9.48 -0.53 7.09
CA ASP A 58 10.90 -0.20 7.14
C ASP A 58 11.78 -1.43 6.93
N ALA A 59 11.42 -2.56 7.55
CA ALA A 59 12.10 -3.85 7.38
C ALA A 59 12.04 -4.41 5.94
N LEU A 60 11.13 -3.92 5.09
CA LEU A 60 11.04 -4.29 3.67
C LEU A 60 11.73 -3.28 2.74
N GLY A 61 12.25 -2.18 3.30
CA GLY A 61 12.87 -1.08 2.57
C GLY A 61 14.32 -1.33 2.18
N MET A 62 14.86 -0.46 1.32
CA MET A 62 16.26 -0.45 0.91
C MET A 62 17.10 0.65 1.58
N GLN A 63 16.44 1.64 2.18
CA GLN A 63 17.11 2.69 2.97
C GLN A 63 17.53 2.10 4.32
N VAL A 64 18.67 2.53 4.86
CA VAL A 64 19.21 2.02 6.14
C VAL A 64 18.17 2.13 7.26
N ASP A 65 17.41 3.22 7.30
CA ASP A 65 16.34 3.43 8.28
C ASP A 65 14.95 3.00 7.76
N GLY A 66 14.83 2.62 6.49
CA GLY A 66 13.57 2.29 5.84
C GLY A 66 12.54 3.44 5.84
N TYR A 67 11.30 3.11 5.46
CA TYR A 67 10.14 4.00 5.53
C TYR A 67 9.18 3.45 6.58
N ALA A 68 8.88 4.24 7.61
CA ALA A 68 7.97 3.84 8.68
C ALA A 68 6.52 3.79 8.20
N SER A 69 5.70 2.97 8.85
CA SER A 69 4.27 2.83 8.55
C SER A 69 3.40 3.91 9.21
N ASN A 70 4.01 4.75 10.03
CA ASN A 70 3.35 5.80 10.80
C ASN A 70 4.08 7.15 10.76
N THR A 71 3.34 8.20 11.09
CA THR A 71 3.85 9.57 11.13
C THR A 71 4.91 9.77 12.23
N ASP A 72 4.82 9.01 13.32
CA ASP A 72 5.77 9.12 14.44
C ASP A 72 7.11 8.40 14.20
N ARG A 73 7.27 7.78 13.01
CA ARG A 73 8.51 7.13 12.53
C ARG A 73 9.03 6.06 13.48
N THR A 74 8.18 5.08 13.77
CA THR A 74 8.59 3.90 14.52
C THR A 74 9.37 2.96 13.60
N HIS A 75 10.62 2.69 13.96
CA HIS A 75 11.54 1.85 13.18
C HIS A 75 11.86 0.55 13.93
N THR A 76 12.12 -0.49 13.15
CA THR A 76 12.65 -1.78 13.59
C THR A 76 14.17 -1.78 13.44
N THR A 77 14.84 -2.58 14.28
CA THR A 77 16.30 -2.77 14.22
C THR A 77 16.58 -4.25 14.01
N ASP A 78 17.42 -4.58 13.03
CA ASP A 78 17.79 -5.98 12.76
C ASP A 78 18.47 -6.61 13.98
N GLY A 79 18.05 -7.85 14.30
CA GLY A 79 18.52 -8.59 15.48
C GLY A 79 17.88 -8.19 16.81
N GLU A 80 17.10 -7.11 16.86
CA GLU A 80 16.39 -6.68 18.08
C GLU A 80 14.93 -7.14 18.11
N PRO A 81 14.29 -7.22 19.29
CA PRO A 81 12.86 -7.46 19.39
C PRO A 81 12.06 -6.38 18.63
N LEU A 82 10.97 -6.79 17.97
CA LEU A 82 10.06 -5.85 17.32
C LEU A 82 9.48 -4.85 18.35
N PRO A 83 9.30 -3.57 18.00
CA PRO A 83 8.56 -2.63 18.82
C PRO A 83 7.17 -3.18 19.15
N PRO A 84 6.64 -2.95 20.37
CA PRO A 84 5.29 -3.38 20.69
C PRO A 84 4.27 -2.63 19.82
N PRO A 85 3.07 -3.18 19.56
CA PRO A 85 2.03 -2.50 18.80
C PRO A 85 1.72 -1.08 19.29
N SER A 86 1.81 -0.84 20.61
CA SER A 86 1.59 0.48 21.22
C SER A 86 2.62 1.55 20.82
N ALA A 87 3.75 1.17 20.23
CA ALA A 87 4.73 2.10 19.69
C ALA A 87 4.36 2.61 18.29
N PHE A 88 3.43 1.94 17.60
CA PHE A 88 2.95 2.31 16.28
C PHE A 88 1.73 3.24 16.40
N THR A 89 1.97 4.49 16.77
CA THR A 89 0.94 5.54 16.83
C THR A 89 0.88 6.34 15.53
N ASN A 90 -0.28 6.91 15.18
CA ASN A 90 -0.48 7.67 13.93
C ASN A 90 -0.17 6.85 12.67
N GLY A 91 -0.69 5.62 12.62
CA GLY A 91 -0.58 4.75 11.44
C GLY A 91 -1.35 5.36 10.26
N VAL A 92 -0.69 5.46 9.10
CA VAL A 92 -1.31 6.00 7.89
C VAL A 92 -1.30 4.95 6.80
N VAL A 93 -2.47 4.68 6.23
CA VAL A 93 -2.63 3.78 5.10
C VAL A 93 -3.16 4.54 3.89
N THR A 94 -2.79 4.08 2.70
CA THR A 94 -3.24 4.66 1.45
C THR A 94 -3.94 3.61 0.57
N PRO A 95 -5.16 3.91 0.06
CA PRO A 95 -5.92 2.99 -0.77
C PRO A 95 -5.17 2.49 -2.02
N HIS A 96 -4.34 3.32 -2.68
CA HIS A 96 -3.66 2.87 -3.91
C HIS A 96 -2.74 1.67 -3.68
N ALA A 97 -2.11 1.58 -2.49
CA ALA A 97 -1.29 0.43 -2.13
C ALA A 97 -2.10 -0.89 -2.10
N SER A 98 -3.36 -0.83 -1.64
CA SER A 98 -4.27 -1.98 -1.65
C SER A 98 -4.71 -2.34 -3.07
N PHE A 99 -5.03 -1.36 -3.93
CA PHE A 99 -5.36 -1.63 -5.34
C PHE A 99 -4.19 -2.28 -6.07
N LEU A 100 -3.00 -1.74 -5.87
CA LEU A 100 -1.75 -2.26 -6.39
C LEU A 100 -1.57 -3.75 -6.03
N ALA A 101 -1.96 -4.16 -4.84
CA ALA A 101 -1.84 -5.55 -4.37
C ALA A 101 -2.86 -6.55 -4.94
N LEU A 102 -3.86 -6.11 -5.72
CA LEU A 102 -4.93 -6.97 -6.26
C LEU A 102 -4.42 -8.27 -6.93
N PRO A 103 -3.37 -8.26 -7.78
CA PRO A 103 -2.90 -9.47 -8.44
C PRO A 103 -2.30 -10.53 -7.49
N TYR A 104 -1.97 -10.15 -6.26
CA TYR A 104 -1.25 -11.00 -5.30
C TYR A 104 -2.08 -11.38 -4.09
N ALA A 105 -2.97 -10.48 -3.64
CA ALA A 105 -3.77 -10.64 -2.43
C ALA A 105 -5.17 -10.04 -2.63
N ARG A 106 -5.86 -10.47 -3.70
CA ARG A 106 -7.15 -9.91 -4.14
C ARG A 106 -8.19 -9.85 -3.03
N ARG A 107 -8.34 -10.93 -2.25
CA ARG A 107 -9.39 -11.02 -1.23
C ARG A 107 -9.12 -10.02 -0.10
N GLU A 108 -7.87 -9.97 0.35
CA GLU A 108 -7.37 -9.10 1.39
C GLU A 108 -7.44 -7.64 0.96
N ALA A 109 -7.03 -7.32 -0.27
CA ALA A 109 -7.09 -5.97 -0.84
C ALA A 109 -8.53 -5.46 -0.91
N VAL A 110 -9.46 -6.25 -1.47
CA VAL A 110 -10.88 -5.86 -1.57
C VAL A 110 -11.50 -5.72 -0.17
N ALA A 111 -11.17 -6.61 0.77
CA ALA A 111 -11.67 -6.52 2.14
C ALA A 111 -11.15 -5.26 2.87
N ASN A 112 -9.88 -4.91 2.67
CA ASN A 112 -9.26 -3.73 3.25
C ASN A 112 -9.90 -2.45 2.68
N LEU A 113 -10.01 -2.33 1.35
CA LEU A 113 -10.64 -1.18 0.68
C LEU A 113 -12.10 -0.97 1.12
N ARG A 114 -12.90 -2.04 1.19
CA ARG A 114 -14.29 -1.97 1.69
C ARG A 114 -14.36 -1.55 3.15
N SER A 115 -13.37 -1.92 3.95
CA SER A 115 -13.33 -1.52 5.35
C SER A 115 -12.92 -0.06 5.49
N LEU A 116 -11.96 0.42 4.70
CA LEU A 116 -11.60 1.84 4.67
C LEU A 116 -12.77 2.74 4.26
N GLU A 117 -13.55 2.32 3.26
CA GLU A 117 -14.78 3.03 2.88
C GLU A 117 -15.82 3.01 4.01
N ARG A 118 -16.15 1.82 4.53
CA ARG A 118 -17.19 1.65 5.55
C ARG A 118 -16.87 2.38 6.86
N ASP A 119 -15.62 2.29 7.31
CA ASP A 119 -15.23 2.68 8.67
C ASP A 119 -14.80 4.16 8.73
N PHE A 120 -14.36 4.76 7.62
CA PHE A 120 -13.87 6.15 7.57
C PHE A 120 -14.54 7.05 6.53
N GLY A 121 -15.36 6.50 5.62
CA GLY A 121 -15.91 7.29 4.51
C GLY A 121 -14.82 7.74 3.52
N ALA A 122 -13.79 6.93 3.33
CA ALA A 122 -12.60 7.29 2.53
C ALA A 122 -12.86 7.37 1.01
N TYR A 123 -14.08 7.09 0.54
CA TYR A 123 -14.47 7.12 -0.87
C TYR A 123 -15.36 8.32 -1.17
N GLU A 124 -14.99 9.10 -2.17
CA GLU A 124 -15.75 10.22 -2.70
C GLU A 124 -16.48 9.80 -3.98
N GLU A 125 -17.78 10.05 -4.06
CA GLU A 125 -18.56 9.72 -5.26
C GLU A 125 -18.04 10.46 -6.49
N GLY A 126 -17.82 9.73 -7.58
CA GLY A 126 -17.33 10.29 -8.84
C GLY A 126 -15.82 10.55 -8.91
N LEU A 127 -15.12 10.67 -7.78
CA LEU A 127 -13.66 10.89 -7.73
C LEU A 127 -12.86 9.68 -7.25
N GLY A 128 -13.47 8.76 -6.51
CA GLY A 128 -12.81 7.57 -6.01
C GLY A 128 -12.30 7.72 -4.57
N PHE A 129 -11.35 6.87 -4.19
CA PHE A 129 -10.76 6.92 -2.86
C PHE A 129 -9.90 8.17 -2.67
N ARG A 130 -9.99 8.79 -1.50
CA ARG A 130 -9.06 9.84 -1.06
C ARG A 130 -7.67 9.26 -0.82
N ASP A 131 -6.69 10.15 -0.78
CA ASP A 131 -5.28 9.78 -0.84
C ASP A 131 -4.82 8.85 0.29
N SER A 132 -5.27 9.10 1.52
CA SER A 132 -4.82 8.37 2.69
C SER A 132 -5.78 8.52 3.87
N VAL A 133 -5.62 7.64 4.86
CA VAL A 133 -6.34 7.64 6.14
C VAL A 133 -5.35 7.43 7.27
N ASN A 134 -5.39 8.29 8.28
CA ASN A 134 -4.73 8.04 9.55
C ASN A 134 -5.68 7.18 10.37
N VAL A 135 -5.39 5.89 10.44
CA VAL A 135 -6.28 4.89 11.05
C VAL A 135 -6.25 4.92 12.58
N SER A 136 -5.29 5.65 13.17
CA SER A 136 -5.28 5.92 14.61
C SER A 136 -6.24 7.06 14.99
N THR A 137 -6.35 8.11 14.15
CA THR A 137 -7.17 9.29 14.44
C THR A 137 -8.52 9.29 13.73
N GLY A 138 -8.67 8.49 12.67
CA GLY A 138 -9.83 8.47 11.77
C GLY A 138 -9.82 9.61 10.75
N ARG A 139 -8.76 10.43 10.69
CA ARG A 139 -8.65 11.53 9.74
C ARG A 139 -8.39 11.00 8.33
N VAL A 140 -9.30 11.31 7.41
CA VAL A 140 -9.15 11.06 5.97
C VAL A 140 -8.49 12.26 5.33
N SER A 141 -7.60 12.07 4.36
CA SER A 141 -7.02 13.14 3.55
C SER A 141 -8.09 14.05 2.92
N ASP A 142 -7.78 15.32 2.68
CA ASP A 142 -8.60 16.23 1.87
C ASP A 142 -8.22 16.23 0.38
N PHE A 143 -7.22 15.42 0.01
CA PHE A 143 -6.63 15.42 -1.32
C PHE A 143 -6.93 14.12 -2.07
N MET A 144 -6.86 14.23 -3.39
CA MET A 144 -6.71 13.11 -4.30
C MET A 144 -5.51 13.39 -5.19
N LEU A 145 -4.42 12.66 -4.99
CA LEU A 145 -3.20 12.88 -5.79
C LEU A 145 -3.33 12.16 -7.14
N ALA A 146 -3.06 12.88 -8.23
CA ALA A 146 -3.19 12.35 -9.58
C ALA A 146 -2.31 11.11 -9.82
N LEU A 147 -1.14 11.06 -9.17
CA LEU A 147 -0.23 9.90 -9.23
C LEU A 147 -0.90 8.64 -8.68
N ASP A 148 -1.50 8.74 -7.51
CA ASP A 148 -2.08 7.61 -6.79
C ASP A 148 -3.38 7.15 -7.44
N GLN A 149 -4.21 8.09 -7.91
CA GLN A 149 -5.38 7.79 -8.75
C GLN A 149 -4.98 7.08 -10.04
N GLY A 150 -3.90 7.52 -10.69
CA GLY A 150 -3.37 6.86 -11.88
C GLY A 150 -2.96 5.40 -11.61
N MET A 151 -2.32 5.14 -10.46
CA MET A 151 -1.95 3.78 -10.05
C MET A 151 -3.17 2.91 -9.73
N ILE A 152 -4.23 3.46 -9.13
CA ILE A 152 -5.50 2.75 -8.89
C ILE A 152 -6.11 2.30 -10.22
N VAL A 153 -6.26 3.23 -11.17
CA VAL A 153 -6.82 2.93 -12.49
C VAL A 153 -5.96 1.89 -13.22
N ALA A 154 -4.64 2.01 -13.14
CA ALA A 154 -3.73 1.05 -13.77
C ALA A 154 -3.83 -0.36 -13.16
N ALA A 155 -3.94 -0.46 -11.83
CA ALA A 155 -4.14 -1.74 -11.14
C ALA A 155 -5.47 -2.38 -11.51
N LEU A 156 -6.55 -1.60 -11.56
CA LEU A 156 -7.86 -2.08 -12.01
C LEU A 156 -7.86 -2.53 -13.47
N ALA A 157 -7.19 -1.79 -14.35
CA ALA A 157 -7.03 -2.18 -15.74
C ALA A 157 -6.34 -3.55 -15.85
N GLN A 158 -5.29 -3.79 -15.07
CA GLN A 158 -4.58 -5.06 -15.05
C GLN A 158 -5.37 -6.20 -14.42
N GLU A 159 -6.16 -5.93 -13.38
CA GLU A 159 -7.03 -6.93 -12.74
C GLU A 159 -8.20 -7.32 -13.65
N LEU A 160 -8.85 -6.35 -14.30
CA LEU A 160 -10.02 -6.58 -15.13
C LEU A 160 -9.66 -7.08 -16.54
N ARG A 161 -8.54 -6.61 -17.08
CA ARG A 161 -8.05 -6.91 -18.44
C ARG A 161 -6.53 -7.17 -18.40
N PRO A 162 -6.08 -8.33 -17.89
CA PRO A 162 -4.65 -8.65 -17.81
C PRO A 162 -3.92 -8.43 -19.13
N GLY A 163 -2.79 -7.73 -19.06
CA GLY A 163 -1.93 -7.43 -20.21
C GLY A 163 -2.33 -6.19 -21.02
N LEU A 164 -3.44 -5.51 -20.68
CA LEU A 164 -3.86 -4.29 -21.38
C LEU A 164 -2.76 -3.22 -21.36
N LEU A 165 -2.19 -2.96 -20.17
CA LEU A 165 -1.11 -2.00 -20.02
C LEU A 165 0.25 -2.60 -20.36
N GLN A 166 0.43 -3.90 -20.18
CA GLN A 166 1.73 -4.53 -20.43
C GLN A 166 2.04 -4.70 -21.93
N ARG A 167 1.01 -4.89 -22.77
CA ARG A 167 1.22 -5.18 -24.20
C ARG A 167 2.04 -4.11 -24.93
N PRO A 168 1.73 -2.80 -24.86
CA PRO A 168 2.54 -1.77 -25.50
C PRO A 168 4.00 -1.76 -25.03
N PHE A 169 4.26 -2.01 -23.74
CA PHE A 169 5.59 -2.04 -23.16
C PHE A 169 6.41 -3.28 -23.54
N ARG A 170 5.76 -4.31 -24.11
CA ARG A 170 6.41 -5.55 -24.56
C ARG A 170 6.74 -5.55 -26.04
N THR A 171 6.00 -4.79 -26.85
CA THR A 171 6.05 -4.96 -28.32
C THR A 171 6.79 -3.88 -29.06
N GLY A 172 7.02 -2.69 -28.47
CA GLY A 172 7.68 -1.56 -29.15
C GLY A 172 6.83 -0.94 -30.25
#